data_AF-R6CDP7-F1
#
_entry.id   AF-R6CDP7-F1
#
_cell.length_a   1.000
_cell.length_b   1.000
_cell.length_c   1.000
_cell.angle_alpha   90.00
_cell.angle_beta   90.00
_cell.angle_gamma   90.00
#
_symmetry.space_group_name_H-M   'P 1'
#
loop_
_entity.id
_entity.type
_entity.pdbx_description
1 polymer ?
#
loop_
_entity_poly.entity_id
_entity_poly.type
_entity_poly.pdbx_seq_one_letter_code
_entity_poly.pdbx_strand_id
1 'polypeptide(L)'
;MSITKYEEIKIRTKNNEILWKNIHGIATEDTANIMDKAMLNWLTELTNTLEIWINKGLNLTTGELILARTNLGSIVEFWLRHFYTAYYEDYQNNPITNKNNVAKNAQKDASFDELKKFSTGILWKDDTDSMYKWVDSIQHKRNAIHSFLYKEIGTPTEFLNDVDFLLDFIKKIENQLPSILDCIDVIPSGYVDIDGLFFNI
;
A
#
# COMPACT_ATOMS: atom_id res chain seq x y z
N MET A 1 -0.62 -1.61 27.14
CA MET A 1 -0.53 -2.89 26.40
C MET A 1 0.09 -2.53 25.06
N SER A 2 1.22 -3.13 24.67
CA SER A 2 1.79 -2.88 23.34
C SER A 2 0.83 -3.43 22.30
N ILE A 3 0.41 -2.60 21.35
CA ILE A 3 -0.30 -3.08 20.15
C ILE A 3 0.65 -4.00 19.35
N THR A 4 0.10 -4.97 18.63
CA THR A 4 0.89 -5.80 17.72
C THR A 4 1.17 -5.00 16.43
N LYS A 5 2.20 -5.39 15.67
CA LYS A 5 2.47 -4.79 14.35
C LYS A 5 1.24 -4.86 13.43
N TYR A 6 0.51 -5.98 13.47
CA TYR A 6 -0.67 -6.15 12.65
C TYR A 6 -1.83 -5.23 13.07
N GLU A 7 -2.06 -5.03 14.36
CA GLU A 7 -3.04 -4.05 14.83
C GLU A 7 -2.64 -2.61 14.43
N GLU A 8 -1.35 -2.28 14.47
CA GLU A 8 -0.86 -1.00 13.96
C GLU A 8 -1.10 -0.85 12.45
N ILE A 9 -0.85 -1.88 11.64
CA ILE A 9 -1.14 -1.89 10.19
C ILE A 9 -2.64 -1.60 9.94
N LYS A 10 -3.54 -2.24 10.70
CA LYS A 10 -4.99 -2.02 10.59
C LYS A 10 -5.37 -0.58 10.91
N ILE A 11 -4.84 -0.04 12.01
CA ILE A 11 -5.11 1.34 12.44
C ILE A 11 -4.62 2.34 11.39
N ARG A 12 -3.36 2.21 10.93
CA ARG A 12 -2.77 3.10 9.91
C ARG A 12 -3.55 3.06 8.60
N THR A 13 -3.91 1.86 8.14
CA THR A 13 -4.72 1.70 6.94
C THR A 13 -6.10 2.34 7.08
N LYS A 14 -6.75 2.18 8.25
CA LYS A 14 -8.06 2.80 8.49
C LYS A 14 -7.97 4.32 8.59
N ASN A 15 -6.94 4.84 9.25
CA ASN A 15 -6.67 6.28 9.30
C ASN A 15 -6.45 6.83 7.90
N ASN A 16 -5.69 6.14 7.05
CA ASN A 16 -5.50 6.53 5.64
C ASN A 16 -6.84 6.62 4.90
N GLU A 17 -7.72 5.62 5.04
CA GLU A 17 -9.07 5.69 4.47
C GLU A 17 -9.85 6.91 4.97
N ILE A 18 -9.85 7.16 6.28
CA ILE A 18 -10.62 8.25 6.92
C ILE A 18 -10.15 9.63 6.46
N LEU A 19 -8.83 9.83 6.38
CA LEU A 19 -8.24 11.10 5.98
C LEU A 19 -8.40 11.33 4.48
N TRP A 20 -8.00 10.35 3.67
CA TRP A 20 -7.91 10.54 2.22
C TRP A 20 -9.26 10.55 1.51
N LYS A 21 -10.32 9.98 2.09
CA LYS A 21 -11.68 10.09 1.51
C LYS A 21 -12.30 11.49 1.62
N ASN A 22 -11.70 12.40 2.39
CA ASN A 22 -12.27 13.73 2.69
C ASN A 22 -11.31 14.86 2.29
N ILE A 23 -10.62 14.72 1.15
CA ILE A 23 -9.55 15.66 0.73
C ILE A 23 -10.03 16.79 -0.18
N HIS A 24 -11.32 16.88 -0.45
CA HIS A 24 -11.91 18.01 -1.16
C HIS A 24 -11.63 19.33 -0.41
N GLY A 25 -11.11 20.32 -1.12
CA GLY A 25 -10.67 21.60 -0.52
C GLY A 25 -9.29 21.56 0.15
N ILE A 26 -8.66 20.39 0.24
CA ILE A 26 -7.29 20.21 0.75
C ILE A 26 -6.33 19.89 -0.40
N ALA A 27 -6.68 18.88 -1.19
CA ALA A 27 -5.96 18.49 -2.40
C ALA A 27 -6.59 19.15 -3.64
N THR A 28 -5.93 18.99 -4.79
CA THR A 28 -6.48 19.47 -6.05
C THR A 28 -7.73 18.68 -6.43
N GLU A 29 -8.63 19.33 -7.17
CA GLU A 29 -9.93 18.76 -7.53
C GLU A 29 -9.78 17.42 -8.30
N ASP A 30 -8.80 17.32 -9.18
CA ASP A 30 -8.49 16.06 -9.89
C ASP A 30 -8.07 14.95 -8.93
N THR A 31 -7.21 15.26 -7.97
CA THR A 31 -6.76 14.31 -6.94
C THR A 31 -7.92 13.83 -6.08
N ALA A 32 -8.76 14.75 -5.61
CA ALA A 32 -9.95 14.43 -4.83
C ALA A 32 -10.94 13.56 -5.61
N ASN A 33 -11.22 13.90 -6.87
CA ASN A 33 -12.10 13.12 -7.74
C ASN A 33 -11.58 11.72 -8.07
N ILE A 34 -10.26 11.53 -8.12
CA ILE A 34 -9.65 10.19 -8.24
C ILE A 34 -9.83 9.43 -6.92
N MET A 35 -9.63 10.09 -5.79
CA MET A 35 -9.72 9.47 -4.46
C MET A 35 -11.16 9.04 -4.10
N ASP A 36 -12.16 9.80 -4.52
CA ASP A 36 -13.58 9.41 -4.39
C ASP A 36 -13.92 8.09 -5.11
N LYS A 37 -13.20 7.80 -6.19
CA LYS A 37 -13.34 6.56 -6.98
C LYS A 37 -12.42 5.45 -6.49
N ALA A 38 -11.38 5.80 -5.72
CA ALA A 38 -10.46 4.83 -5.16
C ALA A 38 -11.17 4.03 -4.07
N MET A 39 -11.04 2.71 -4.13
CA MET A 39 -11.67 1.82 -3.15
C MET A 39 -10.84 1.76 -1.85
N LEU A 40 -10.68 2.91 -1.17
CA LEU A 40 -9.94 3.01 0.10
C LEU A 40 -10.54 2.09 1.17
N ASN A 41 -11.85 1.91 1.16
CA ASN A 41 -12.51 0.94 2.04
C ASN A 41 -12.10 -0.50 1.71
N TRP A 42 -11.89 -0.85 0.44
CA TRP A 42 -11.38 -2.18 0.07
C TRP A 42 -9.96 -2.40 0.55
N LEU A 43 -9.10 -1.37 0.59
CA LEU A 43 -7.78 -1.49 1.21
C LEU A 43 -7.91 -1.89 2.69
N THR A 44 -8.82 -1.26 3.44
CA THR A 44 -9.13 -1.63 4.82
C THR A 44 -9.62 -3.08 4.94
N GLU A 45 -10.57 -3.50 4.09
CA GLU A 45 -11.09 -4.87 4.10
C GLU A 45 -10.03 -5.92 3.75
N LEU A 46 -9.17 -5.65 2.75
CA LEU A 46 -8.05 -6.53 2.38
C LEU A 46 -7.04 -6.64 3.52
N THR A 47 -6.78 -5.53 4.20
CA THR A 47 -5.89 -5.49 5.37
C THR A 47 -6.46 -6.29 6.53
N ASN A 48 -7.75 -6.15 6.84
CA ASN A 48 -8.45 -6.98 7.84
C ASN A 48 -8.44 -8.47 7.43
N THR A 49 -8.54 -8.76 6.13
CA THR A 49 -8.50 -10.14 5.60
C THR A 49 -7.15 -10.83 5.85
N LEU A 50 -6.06 -10.09 6.08
CA LEU A 50 -4.77 -10.69 6.46
C LEU A 50 -4.87 -11.52 7.76
N GLU A 51 -5.77 -11.16 8.69
CA GLU A 51 -5.98 -11.86 9.95
C GLU A 51 -6.29 -13.35 9.74
N ILE A 52 -7.05 -13.70 8.69
CA ILE A 52 -7.37 -15.09 8.35
C ILE A 52 -6.08 -15.90 8.13
N TRP A 53 -5.13 -15.32 7.40
CA TRP A 53 -3.87 -15.97 7.06
C TRP A 53 -2.90 -16.00 8.24
N ILE A 54 -2.84 -14.90 9.00
CA ILE A 54 -2.02 -14.78 10.21
C ILE A 54 -2.45 -15.82 11.25
N ASN A 55 -3.75 -15.96 11.49
CA ASN A 55 -4.30 -16.92 12.46
C ASN A 55 -4.05 -18.38 12.06
N LYS A 56 -3.99 -18.68 10.75
CA LYS A 56 -3.58 -20.01 10.25
C LYS A 56 -2.09 -20.26 10.45
N GLY A 57 -1.27 -19.22 10.40
CA GLY A 57 0.16 -19.27 10.65
C GLY A 57 0.87 -20.30 9.76
N LEU A 58 1.61 -21.22 10.37
CA LEU A 58 2.36 -22.26 9.65
C LEU A 58 1.48 -23.35 9.04
N ASN A 59 0.17 -23.38 9.34
CA ASN A 59 -0.77 -24.39 8.84
C ASN A 59 -1.45 -23.99 7.52
N LEU A 60 -0.99 -22.92 6.87
CA LEU A 60 -1.49 -22.53 5.54
C LEU A 60 -1.22 -23.64 4.53
N THR A 61 -2.29 -24.13 3.90
CA THR A 61 -2.18 -24.99 2.72
C THR A 61 -1.61 -24.19 1.54
N THR A 62 -1.12 -24.88 0.50
CA THR A 62 -0.64 -24.21 -0.71
C THR A 62 -1.68 -23.28 -1.34
N GLY A 63 -2.94 -23.72 -1.41
CA GLY A 63 -4.03 -22.90 -1.95
C GLY A 63 -4.30 -21.64 -1.12
N GLU A 64 -4.27 -21.75 0.20
CA GLU A 64 -4.42 -20.60 1.09
C GLU A 64 -3.22 -19.66 1.03
N LEU A 65 -2.00 -20.19 0.90
CA LEU A 65 -0.80 -19.38 0.73
C LEU A 65 -0.85 -18.57 -0.57
N ILE A 66 -1.34 -19.14 -1.67
CA ILE A 66 -1.58 -18.42 -2.94
C ILE A 66 -2.51 -17.23 -2.71
N LEU A 67 -3.63 -17.44 -2.02
CA LEU A 67 -4.59 -16.38 -1.70
C LEU A 67 -3.99 -15.32 -0.77
N ALA A 68 -3.23 -15.75 0.24
CA ALA A 68 -2.53 -14.88 1.17
C ALA A 68 -1.50 -13.98 0.46
N ARG A 69 -0.71 -14.55 -0.47
CA ARG A 69 0.23 -13.81 -1.33
C ARG A 69 -0.49 -12.81 -2.24
N THR A 70 -1.64 -13.22 -2.78
CA THR A 70 -2.47 -12.34 -3.61
C THR A 70 -3.04 -11.17 -2.81
N ASN A 71 -3.52 -11.43 -1.60
CA ASN A 71 -4.02 -10.40 -0.69
C ASN A 71 -2.92 -9.38 -0.36
N LEU A 72 -1.78 -9.85 0.15
CA LEU A 72 -0.66 -8.98 0.51
C LEU A 72 -0.13 -8.18 -0.69
N GLY A 73 0.05 -8.82 -1.84
CA GLY A 73 0.48 -8.13 -3.06
C GLY A 73 -0.50 -7.05 -3.53
N SER A 74 -1.80 -7.24 -3.32
CA SER A 74 -2.82 -6.25 -3.67
C SER A 74 -2.78 -5.04 -2.73
N ILE A 75 -2.52 -5.26 -1.44
CA ILE A 75 -2.32 -4.17 -0.45
C ILE A 75 -1.09 -3.34 -0.82
N VAL A 76 0.06 -3.97 -1.11
CA VAL A 76 1.30 -3.25 -1.46
C VAL A 76 1.13 -2.45 -2.77
N GLU A 77 0.51 -3.05 -3.79
CA GLU A 77 0.22 -2.35 -5.04
C GLU A 77 -0.72 -1.16 -4.83
N PHE A 78 -1.75 -1.31 -3.99
CA PHE A 78 -2.68 -0.23 -3.67
C PHE A 78 -1.94 0.96 -3.04
N TRP A 79 -1.09 0.73 -2.04
CA TRP A 79 -0.33 1.81 -1.39
C TRP A 79 0.60 2.56 -2.36
N LEU A 80 1.21 1.87 -3.34
CA LEU A 80 1.96 2.55 -4.39
C LEU A 80 1.05 3.42 -5.27
N ARG A 81 -0.13 2.92 -5.68
CA ARG A 81 -1.10 3.70 -6.46
C ARG A 81 -1.63 4.90 -5.67
N HIS A 82 -1.83 4.72 -4.37
CA HIS A 82 -2.24 5.77 -3.45
C HIS A 82 -1.20 6.89 -3.41
N PHE A 83 0.08 6.54 -3.27
CA PHE A 83 1.19 7.50 -3.32
C PHE A 83 1.18 8.33 -4.61
N TYR A 84 1.07 7.70 -5.79
CA TYR A 84 1.01 8.44 -7.05
C TYR A 84 -0.32 9.16 -7.33
N THR A 85 -1.35 8.88 -6.53
CA THR A 85 -2.58 9.68 -6.52
C THR A 85 -2.40 10.94 -5.68
N ALA A 86 -1.78 10.83 -4.51
CA ALA A 86 -1.44 11.99 -3.68
C ALA A 86 -0.56 13.01 -4.43
N TYR A 87 0.34 12.51 -5.28
CA TYR A 87 1.22 13.29 -6.15
C TYR A 87 0.76 13.31 -7.61
N TYR A 88 -0.55 13.37 -7.84
CA TYR A 88 -1.11 13.22 -9.20
C TYR A 88 -0.53 14.24 -10.19
N GLU A 89 -0.44 15.51 -9.82
CA GLU A 89 0.06 16.57 -10.70
C GLU A 89 1.56 16.38 -11.03
N ASP A 90 2.37 16.07 -10.03
CA ASP A 90 3.79 15.77 -10.23
C ASP A 90 3.98 14.54 -11.12
N TYR A 91 3.16 13.52 -10.92
CA TYR A 91 3.15 12.34 -11.78
C TYR A 91 2.74 12.70 -13.22
N GLN A 92 1.74 13.57 -13.44
CA GLN A 92 1.36 14.00 -14.79
C GLN A 92 2.47 14.78 -15.51
N ASN A 93 3.33 15.48 -14.77
CA ASN A 93 4.47 16.22 -15.34
C ASN A 93 5.60 15.29 -15.83
N ASN A 94 5.75 14.10 -15.23
CA ASN A 94 6.73 13.11 -15.66
C ASN A 94 6.18 11.67 -15.53
N PRO A 95 5.19 11.29 -16.35
CA PRO A 95 4.47 10.04 -16.16
C PRO A 95 5.24 8.85 -16.71
N ILE A 96 4.88 7.65 -16.25
CA ILE A 96 5.25 6.41 -16.94
C ILE A 96 4.58 6.45 -18.33
N THR A 97 5.35 6.24 -19.39
CA THR A 97 4.82 6.20 -20.76
C THR A 97 4.85 4.79 -21.34
N ASN A 98 3.95 4.52 -22.27
CA ASN A 98 4.00 3.30 -23.07
C ASN A 98 4.98 3.46 -24.26
N LYS A 99 5.13 2.40 -25.07
CA LYS A 99 6.01 2.39 -26.25
C LYS A 99 5.70 3.47 -27.29
N ASN A 100 4.51 4.05 -27.27
CA ASN A 100 4.07 5.12 -28.16
C ASN A 100 4.16 6.51 -27.50
N ASN A 101 4.88 6.63 -26.38
CA ASN A 101 5.01 7.85 -25.56
C ASN A 101 3.68 8.38 -25.02
N VAL A 102 2.66 7.54 -24.90
CA VAL A 102 1.39 7.92 -24.25
C VAL A 102 1.52 7.69 -22.76
N ALA A 103 1.23 8.73 -21.97
CA ALA A 103 1.21 8.68 -20.51
C ALA A 103 0.23 7.61 -20.00
N LYS A 104 0.70 6.76 -19.09
CA LYS A 104 -0.12 5.79 -18.38
C LYS A 104 -0.77 6.43 -17.17
N ASN A 105 -2.03 6.14 -16.93
CA ASN A 105 -2.66 6.46 -15.65
C ASN A 105 -2.08 5.55 -14.55
N ALA A 106 -1.48 6.13 -13.51
CA ALA A 106 -0.84 5.37 -12.42
C ALA A 106 -1.84 4.53 -11.63
N GLN A 107 -3.11 4.94 -11.59
CA GLN A 107 -4.18 4.30 -10.83
C GLN A 107 -4.79 3.09 -11.57
N LYS A 108 -4.61 3.00 -12.89
CA LYS A 108 -5.25 1.96 -13.72
C LYS A 108 -4.29 1.22 -14.65
N ASP A 109 -3.48 1.96 -15.42
CA ASP A 109 -2.77 1.41 -16.58
C ASP A 109 -1.33 0.98 -16.24
N ALA A 110 -0.71 1.64 -15.26
CA ALA A 110 0.61 1.25 -14.78
C ALA A 110 0.53 -0.11 -14.07
N SER A 111 1.41 -1.03 -14.43
CA SER A 111 1.54 -2.32 -13.76
C SER A 111 2.30 -2.18 -12.44
N PHE A 112 2.16 -3.17 -11.54
CA PHE A 112 2.92 -3.21 -10.29
C PHE A 112 4.44 -3.12 -10.52
N ASP A 113 4.97 -3.81 -11.55
CA ASP A 113 6.40 -3.74 -11.89
C ASP A 113 6.83 -2.32 -12.30
N GLU A 114 6.00 -1.64 -13.10
CA GLU A 114 6.27 -0.28 -13.56
C GLU A 114 6.21 0.73 -12.42
N LEU A 115 5.21 0.64 -11.54
CA LEU A 115 5.12 1.50 -10.34
C LEU A 115 6.34 1.32 -9.45
N LYS A 116 6.76 0.07 -9.21
CA LYS A 116 7.98 -0.23 -8.45
C LYS A 116 9.20 0.40 -9.14
N LYS A 117 9.46 0.10 -10.41
CA LYS A 117 10.65 0.64 -11.11
C LYS A 117 10.66 2.17 -11.18
N PHE A 118 9.50 2.78 -11.39
CA PHE A 118 9.33 4.23 -11.44
C PHE A 118 9.61 4.89 -10.08
N SER A 119 9.41 4.17 -8.98
CA SER A 119 9.67 4.65 -7.63
C SER A 119 11.17 4.72 -7.28
N THR A 120 12.07 4.27 -8.16
CA THR A 120 13.51 4.39 -7.95
C THR A 120 13.97 5.84 -8.06
N GLY A 121 14.71 6.31 -7.06
CA GLY A 121 15.04 7.71 -6.83
C GLY A 121 13.94 8.50 -6.11
N ILE A 122 12.75 7.93 -5.92
CA ILE A 122 11.61 8.55 -5.22
C ILE A 122 11.42 7.89 -3.86
N LEU A 123 10.95 6.64 -3.86
CA LEU A 123 10.74 5.87 -2.64
C LEU A 123 12.03 5.17 -2.21
N TRP A 124 12.84 4.66 -3.12
CA TRP A 124 14.08 3.92 -2.78
C TRP A 124 15.23 4.37 -3.68
N LYS A 125 16.46 4.12 -3.23
CA LYS A 125 17.65 4.60 -3.94
C LYS A 125 17.86 3.89 -5.28
N ASP A 126 17.84 2.56 -5.26
CA ASP A 126 18.14 1.68 -6.39
C ASP A 126 17.54 0.28 -6.13
N ASP A 127 17.80 -0.66 -7.03
CA ASP A 127 17.29 -2.05 -6.94
C ASP A 127 18.00 -2.90 -5.86
N THR A 128 19.05 -2.35 -5.23
CA THR A 128 19.75 -3.00 -4.13
C THR A 128 19.14 -2.70 -2.76
N ASP A 129 18.30 -1.66 -2.68
CA ASP A 129 17.57 -1.25 -1.49
C ASP A 129 16.73 -2.40 -0.92
N SER A 130 16.76 -2.58 0.41
CA SER A 130 16.04 -3.67 1.07
C SER A 130 14.53 -3.60 0.83
N MET A 131 13.96 -2.40 0.76
CA MET A 131 12.54 -2.24 0.50
C MET A 131 12.19 -2.49 -0.96
N TYR A 132 13.05 -2.07 -1.89
CA TYR A 132 12.87 -2.45 -3.31
C TYR A 132 12.82 -3.98 -3.44
N LYS A 133 13.81 -4.68 -2.87
CA LYS A 133 13.89 -6.15 -2.91
C LYS A 133 12.68 -6.81 -2.26
N TRP A 134 12.18 -6.24 -1.17
CA TRP A 134 10.97 -6.73 -0.53
C TRP A 134 9.75 -6.56 -1.44
N VAL A 135 9.51 -5.37 -2.01
CA VAL A 135 8.40 -5.11 -2.95
C VAL A 135 8.50 -5.99 -4.19
N ASP A 136 9.71 -6.16 -4.74
CA ASP A 136 10.01 -7.05 -5.86
C ASP A 136 9.65 -8.50 -5.52
N SER A 137 10.04 -8.98 -4.34
CA SER A 137 9.68 -10.31 -3.84
C SER A 137 8.16 -10.50 -3.72
N ILE A 138 7.45 -9.52 -3.15
CA ILE A 138 5.98 -9.55 -3.03
C ILE A 138 5.32 -9.62 -4.41
N GLN A 139 5.76 -8.78 -5.35
CA GLN A 139 5.25 -8.77 -6.71
C GLN A 139 5.50 -10.12 -7.41
N HIS A 140 6.69 -10.71 -7.26
CA HIS A 140 7.01 -12.02 -7.82
C HIS A 140 6.15 -13.13 -7.23
N LYS A 141 6.00 -13.20 -5.91
CA LYS A 141 5.18 -14.21 -5.20
C LYS A 141 3.69 -14.08 -5.56
N ARG A 142 3.18 -12.85 -5.71
CA ARG A 142 1.81 -12.59 -6.21
C ARG A 142 1.65 -13.07 -7.65
N ASN A 143 2.61 -12.81 -8.53
CA ASN A 143 2.54 -13.20 -9.94
C ASN A 143 2.86 -14.70 -10.18
N ALA A 144 3.38 -15.39 -9.17
CA ALA A 144 3.68 -16.83 -9.21
C ALA A 144 2.43 -17.72 -9.15
N ILE A 145 1.24 -17.15 -8.95
CA ILE A 145 -0.04 -17.88 -8.83
C ILE A 145 -0.56 -18.48 -10.15
N HIS A 146 0.11 -18.23 -11.28
CA HIS A 146 -0.25 -18.84 -12.55
C HIS A 146 0.02 -20.35 -12.54
N SER A 147 -1.01 -21.15 -12.26
CA SER A 147 -0.94 -22.61 -12.04
C SER A 147 -0.41 -23.45 -13.20
N PHE A 148 -0.27 -22.88 -14.39
CA PHE A 148 0.22 -23.58 -15.58
C PHE A 148 1.74 -23.83 -15.56
N LEU A 149 2.52 -23.01 -14.82
CA LEU A 149 3.96 -23.18 -14.64
C LEU A 149 4.32 -22.95 -13.19
N TYR A 150 4.96 -23.92 -12.55
CA TYR A 150 5.41 -23.78 -11.17
C TYR A 150 6.33 -22.57 -11.04
N LYS A 151 6.00 -21.69 -10.09
CA LYS A 151 6.82 -20.58 -9.64
C LYS A 151 6.78 -20.58 -8.11
N GLU A 152 7.90 -20.24 -7.48
CA GLU A 152 8.01 -20.24 -6.03
C GLU A 152 7.15 -19.13 -5.41
N ILE A 153 6.20 -19.53 -4.55
CA ILE A 153 5.31 -18.62 -3.80
C ILE A 153 5.82 -18.38 -2.36
N GLY A 154 6.99 -18.94 -2.03
CA GLY A 154 7.58 -18.98 -0.69
C GLY A 154 6.84 -19.93 0.26
N THR A 155 7.14 -19.77 1.54
CA THR A 155 6.60 -20.55 2.67
C THR A 155 5.64 -19.72 3.53
N PRO A 156 4.83 -20.36 4.40
CA PRO A 156 4.03 -19.66 5.40
C PRO A 156 4.87 -18.78 6.32
N THR A 157 6.06 -19.22 6.74
CA THR A 157 6.98 -18.43 7.57
C THR A 157 7.40 -17.14 6.87
N GLU A 158 7.79 -17.24 5.60
CA GLU A 158 8.13 -16.05 4.82
C GLU A 158 6.93 -15.12 4.63
N PHE A 159 5.71 -15.66 4.50
CA PHE A 159 4.51 -14.83 4.42
C PHE A 159 4.27 -14.03 5.70
N LEU A 160 4.40 -14.65 6.87
CA LEU A 160 4.25 -13.96 8.15
C LEU A 160 5.31 -12.87 8.32
N ASN A 161 6.57 -13.16 7.97
CA ASN A 161 7.64 -12.17 7.98
C ASN A 161 7.35 -11.00 7.03
N ASP A 162 6.81 -11.30 5.85
CA ASP A 162 6.42 -10.28 4.86
C ASP A 162 5.28 -9.40 5.39
N VAL A 163 4.31 -9.96 6.12
CA VAL A 163 3.26 -9.18 6.80
C VAL A 163 3.84 -8.28 7.90
N ASP A 164 4.81 -8.75 8.67
CA ASP A 164 5.48 -7.92 9.68
C ASP A 164 6.29 -6.77 9.07
N PHE A 165 6.87 -6.98 7.88
CA PHE A 165 7.61 -5.96 7.14
C PHE A 165 6.68 -4.95 6.44
N LEU A 166 5.42 -5.31 6.19
CA LEU A 166 4.41 -4.41 5.61
C LEU A 166 4.26 -3.13 6.43
N LEU A 167 4.39 -3.19 7.76
CA LEU A 167 4.32 -2.01 8.62
C LEU A 167 5.40 -0.98 8.25
N ASP A 168 6.64 -1.43 8.06
CA ASP A 168 7.77 -0.56 7.73
C ASP A 168 7.57 0.07 6.33
N PHE A 169 7.00 -0.68 5.40
CA PHE A 169 6.59 -0.17 4.09
C PHE A 169 5.50 0.91 4.20
N ILE A 170 4.41 0.65 4.94
CA ILE A 170 3.32 1.61 5.13
C ILE A 170 3.85 2.90 5.76
N LYS A 171 4.60 2.80 6.85
CA LYS A 171 5.22 3.97 7.52
C LYS A 171 6.07 4.78 6.57
N LYS A 172 6.86 4.13 5.71
CA LYS A 172 7.69 4.82 4.72
C LYS A 172 6.86 5.56 3.68
N ILE A 173 5.74 4.98 3.22
CA ILE A 173 4.82 5.67 2.31
C ILE A 173 4.19 6.86 3.03
N GLU A 174 3.62 6.65 4.21
CA GLU A 174 2.99 7.71 5.03
C GLU A 174 3.93 8.88 5.29
N ASN A 175 5.19 8.62 5.67
CA ASN A 175 6.20 9.65 5.91
C ASN A 175 6.56 10.50 4.67
N GLN A 176 6.20 10.02 3.49
CA GLN A 176 6.40 10.73 2.22
C GLN A 176 5.09 11.27 1.65
N LEU A 177 3.95 11.08 2.30
CA LEU A 177 2.69 11.69 1.90
C LEU A 177 2.55 13.08 2.53
N PRO A 178 1.78 13.99 1.90
CA PRO A 178 1.42 15.24 2.55
C PRO A 178 0.54 14.97 3.78
N SER A 179 0.78 15.69 4.88
CA SER A 179 -0.01 15.55 6.10
C SER A 179 -1.39 16.20 5.92
N ILE A 180 -2.42 15.37 5.73
CA ILE A 180 -3.81 15.86 5.72
C ILE A 180 -4.22 16.41 7.09
N LEU A 181 -3.65 15.87 8.18
CA LEU A 181 -3.91 16.33 9.54
C LEU A 181 -3.50 17.78 9.77
N ASP A 182 -2.41 18.22 9.13
CA ASP A 182 -1.93 19.60 9.23
C ASP A 182 -2.84 20.59 8.50
N CYS A 183 -3.75 20.08 7.66
CA CYS A 183 -4.66 20.85 6.82
C CYS A 183 -6.11 20.88 7.33
N ILE A 184 -6.41 20.24 8.46
CA ILE A 184 -7.77 20.14 8.99
C ILE A 184 -7.86 20.66 10.43
N ASP A 185 -8.97 21.34 10.74
CA ASP A 185 -9.19 21.91 12.08
C ASP A 185 -9.78 20.91 13.08
N VAL A 186 -10.35 19.81 12.60
CA VAL A 186 -11.07 18.83 13.42
C VAL A 186 -10.63 17.42 13.04
N ILE A 187 -10.19 16.66 14.05
CA ILE A 187 -9.84 15.24 13.89
C ILE A 187 -11.10 14.46 13.48
N PRO A 188 -11.10 13.76 12.33
CA PRO A 188 -12.27 13.05 11.87
C PRO A 188 -12.67 11.89 12.80
N SER A 189 -13.97 11.65 12.93
CA SER A 189 -14.49 10.54 13.72
C SER A 189 -13.90 9.19 13.29
N GLY A 190 -13.43 8.42 14.26
CA GLY A 190 -12.84 7.09 14.06
C GLY A 190 -11.34 7.10 13.75
N TYR A 191 -10.71 8.28 13.59
CA TYR A 191 -9.26 8.40 13.55
C TYR A 191 -8.67 8.00 14.91
N VAL A 192 -7.56 7.27 14.88
CA VAL A 192 -6.83 6.84 16.09
C VAL A 192 -5.42 7.41 16.06
N ASP A 193 -5.08 8.26 17.01
CA ASP A 193 -3.71 8.76 17.18
C ASP A 193 -2.81 7.67 17.78
N ILE A 194 -2.06 7.01 16.90
CA ILE A 194 -1.17 5.90 17.26
C ILE A 194 0.25 6.35 17.59
N ASP A 195 0.64 7.53 17.13
CA ASP A 195 1.98 8.10 17.33
C ASP A 195 2.02 9.08 18.53
N GLY A 196 0.86 9.36 19.15
CA GLY A 196 0.74 10.17 20.36
C GLY A 196 0.91 11.68 20.10
N LEU A 197 0.65 12.12 18.86
CA LEU A 197 0.86 13.50 18.41
C LEU A 197 -0.18 14.48 18.94
N PHE A 198 -1.36 14.02 19.38
CA PHE A 198 -2.51 14.85 19.75
C PHE A 198 -2.82 14.89 21.26
N PHE A 199 -1.99 14.28 22.12
CA PHE A 199 -2.20 14.27 23.58
C PHE A 199 -1.72 15.53 24.34
N ASN A 200 -1.36 16.61 23.65
CA ASN A 200 -0.91 17.87 24.29
C ASN A 200 -1.77 19.08 23.88
N ILE A 201 -3.07 19.06 24.18
CA ILE A 201 -3.91 20.27 24.17
C ILE A 201 -4.50 20.47 25.56
#